data_AF-A0AAW8F4N6-F1
#
_entry.id   AF-A0AAW8F4N6-F1
#
_cell.length_a   1.000
_cell.length_b   1.000
_cell.length_c   1.000
_cell.angle_alpha   90.00
_cell.angle_beta   90.00
_cell.angle_gamma   90.00
#
_symmetry.space_group_name_H-M   'P 1'
#
loop_
_entity.id
_entity.type
_entity.pdbx_description
1 polymer ?
#
loop_
_entity_poly.entity_id
_entity_poly.type
_entity_poly.pdbx_seq_one_letter_code
_entity_poly.pdbx_strand_id
1 'polypeptide(L)'
;MTRSRNRGRSLEELERDRWPAPPTDATRLVATAHALRRRPIDELTVEDLRLLIGQDIGLPYNHLGHFRLATGLRRALAAASGARVVVVSSSAHLNSPVVFEDIHFRERAYDPWAAYGQSKTANVLFAVEADKRWAADGIRVNALHPGGILTNLSRHMDPEVLERRTVDRTKPTKTPQQGAATSVLLATSPLLEGVGGRYFEDCNEAETAQDTQPYQAGSVSGVASYALDPEAAARLWEVSLDAARR
;
A
#
# COMPACT_ATOMS: atom_id res chain seq x y z
N MET A 1 6.95 -1.04 -42.42
CA MET A 1 5.95 0.03 -42.21
C MET A 1 4.57 -0.57 -41.88
N THR A 2 4.37 -1.11 -40.66
CA THR A 2 3.08 -1.76 -40.31
C THR A 2 2.78 -1.78 -38.80
N ARG A 3 3.27 -0.80 -38.01
CA ARG A 3 3.01 -0.72 -36.56
C ARG A 3 1.92 0.28 -36.14
N SER A 4 1.33 1.01 -37.09
CA SER A 4 0.42 2.14 -36.80
C SER A 4 -1.08 1.82 -36.92
N ARG A 5 -1.49 0.75 -37.62
CA ARG A 5 -2.92 0.54 -37.97
C ARG A 5 -3.84 0.10 -36.82
N ASN A 6 -3.31 -0.38 -35.70
CA ASN A 6 -4.13 -0.98 -34.62
C ASN A 6 -4.24 -0.12 -33.36
N ARG A 7 -3.56 1.03 -33.26
CA ARG A 7 -3.58 1.85 -32.05
C ARG A 7 -4.85 2.68 -31.89
N GLY A 8 -5.43 3.16 -32.99
CA GLY A 8 -6.73 3.86 -32.97
C GLY A 8 -7.95 2.94 -32.86
N ARG A 9 -7.75 1.66 -32.53
CA ARG A 9 -8.83 0.68 -32.30
C ARG A 9 -8.87 0.33 -30.82
N SER A 10 -10.08 0.05 -30.33
CA SER A 10 -10.32 -0.43 -28.98
C SER A 10 -10.04 -1.93 -28.84
N LEU A 11 -9.93 -2.43 -27.60
CA LEU A 11 -9.77 -3.85 -27.33
C LEU A 11 -10.95 -4.67 -27.84
N GLU A 12 -12.18 -4.16 -27.69
CA GLU A 12 -13.40 -4.77 -28.24
C GLU A 12 -13.30 -4.97 -29.77
N GLU A 13 -12.80 -3.98 -30.50
CA GLU A 13 -12.64 -4.06 -31.96
C GLU A 13 -11.51 -4.97 -32.41
N LEU A 14 -10.41 -5.02 -31.66
CA LEU A 14 -9.27 -5.87 -31.97
C LEU A 14 -9.57 -7.35 -31.71
N GLU A 15 -10.24 -7.64 -30.58
CA GLU A 15 -10.63 -8.99 -30.19
C GLU A 15 -11.88 -9.47 -30.94
N ARG A 16 -12.64 -8.53 -31.54
CA ARG A 16 -13.94 -8.78 -32.18
C ARG A 16 -14.93 -9.43 -31.21
N ASP A 17 -14.81 -9.09 -29.93
CA ASP A 17 -15.60 -9.65 -28.85
C ASP A 17 -16.20 -8.51 -28.01
N ARG A 18 -17.53 -8.38 -28.13
CA ARG A 18 -18.31 -7.38 -27.39
C ARG A 18 -18.81 -7.99 -26.11
N TRP A 19 -18.24 -7.54 -25.01
CA TRP A 19 -18.69 -7.93 -23.68
C TRP A 19 -20.12 -7.43 -23.45
N PRO A 20 -20.97 -8.22 -22.75
CA PRO A 20 -22.27 -7.74 -22.32
C PRO A 20 -22.12 -6.53 -21.39
N ALA A 21 -23.22 -5.82 -21.14
CA ALA A 21 -23.23 -4.81 -20.09
C ALA A 21 -22.74 -5.44 -18.78
N PRO A 22 -21.91 -4.72 -17.99
CA PRO A 22 -21.50 -5.24 -16.70
C PRO A 22 -22.74 -5.55 -15.85
N PRO A 23 -22.73 -6.63 -15.04
CA PRO A 23 -23.80 -6.92 -14.09
C PRO A 23 -24.15 -5.69 -13.24
N THR A 24 -25.41 -5.58 -12.79
CA THR A 24 -25.84 -4.45 -11.96
C THR A 24 -25.14 -4.39 -10.60
N ASP A 25 -24.59 -5.52 -10.15
CA ASP A 25 -23.77 -5.68 -8.95
C ASP A 25 -22.26 -5.67 -9.24
N ALA A 26 -21.85 -5.32 -10.46
CA ALA A 26 -20.45 -5.30 -10.85
C ALA A 26 -19.65 -4.30 -9.99
N THR A 27 -18.45 -4.71 -9.58
CA THR A 27 -17.53 -3.80 -8.89
C THR A 27 -17.13 -2.66 -9.81
N ARG A 28 -16.74 -1.52 -9.24
CA ARG A 28 -16.22 -0.38 -10.00
C ARG A 28 -15.09 -0.79 -10.96
N LEU A 29 -14.17 -1.65 -10.53
CA LEU A 29 -13.10 -2.15 -11.39
C LEU A 29 -13.65 -2.88 -12.61
N VAL A 30 -14.62 -3.77 -12.43
CA VAL A 30 -15.28 -4.48 -13.54
C VAL A 30 -16.00 -3.50 -14.46
N ALA A 31 -16.80 -2.59 -13.91
CA ALA A 31 -17.48 -1.57 -14.71
C ALA A 31 -16.50 -0.67 -15.49
N THR A 32 -15.36 -0.34 -14.87
CA THR A 32 -14.31 0.49 -15.47
C THR A 32 -13.58 -0.28 -16.57
N ALA A 33 -13.23 -1.55 -16.36
CA ALA A 33 -12.64 -2.41 -17.38
C ALA A 33 -13.57 -2.58 -18.59
N HIS A 34 -14.89 -2.79 -18.37
CA HIS A 34 -15.88 -2.83 -19.44
C HIS A 34 -15.93 -1.52 -20.24
N ALA A 35 -15.83 -0.37 -19.58
CA ALA A 35 -15.80 0.93 -20.25
C ALA A 35 -14.51 1.16 -21.04
N LEU A 36 -13.36 0.84 -20.45
CA LEU A 36 -12.03 1.04 -21.05
C LEU A 36 -11.80 0.15 -22.27
N ARG A 37 -12.40 -1.06 -22.31
CA ARG A 37 -12.32 -1.94 -23.48
C ARG A 37 -12.91 -1.34 -24.76
N ARG A 38 -13.75 -0.30 -24.64
CA ARG A 38 -14.38 0.41 -25.77
C ARG A 38 -13.62 1.68 -26.18
N ARG A 39 -12.59 2.08 -25.44
CA ARG A 39 -11.76 3.25 -25.78
C ARG A 39 -10.63 2.84 -26.74
N PRO A 40 -10.27 3.70 -27.71
CA PRO A 40 -9.09 3.49 -28.55
C PRO A 40 -7.82 3.29 -27.72
N ILE A 41 -6.95 2.35 -28.13
CA ILE A 41 -5.75 1.98 -27.37
C ILE A 41 -4.75 3.15 -27.24
N ASP A 42 -4.69 4.05 -28.21
CA ASP A 42 -3.86 5.26 -28.14
C ASP A 42 -4.39 6.34 -27.19
N GLU A 43 -5.63 6.23 -26.73
CA GLU A 43 -6.18 7.11 -25.70
C GLU A 43 -6.08 6.52 -24.28
N LEU A 44 -5.68 5.24 -24.16
CA LEU A 44 -5.50 4.60 -22.86
C LEU A 44 -4.23 5.12 -22.19
N THR A 45 -4.41 5.64 -20.99
CA THR A 45 -3.29 5.99 -20.10
C THR A 45 -2.66 4.74 -19.49
N VAL A 46 -1.51 4.90 -18.83
CA VAL A 46 -0.89 3.83 -18.03
C VAL A 46 -1.85 3.34 -16.95
N GLU A 47 -2.63 4.24 -16.35
CA GLU A 47 -3.64 3.91 -15.35
C GLU A 47 -4.79 3.11 -15.94
N ASP A 48 -5.27 3.47 -17.13
CA ASP A 48 -6.31 2.72 -17.83
C ASP A 48 -5.85 1.28 -18.14
N LEU A 49 -4.61 1.13 -18.61
CA LEU A 49 -4.02 -0.19 -18.88
C LEU A 49 -3.88 -1.01 -17.59
N ARG A 50 -3.52 -0.37 -16.48
CA ARG A 50 -3.42 -0.97 -15.16
C ARG A 50 -4.78 -1.50 -14.69
N LEU A 51 -5.84 -0.69 -14.82
CA LEU A 51 -7.21 -1.10 -14.49
C LEU A 51 -7.71 -2.23 -15.41
N LEU A 52 -7.36 -2.21 -16.70
CA LEU A 52 -7.72 -3.26 -17.67
C LEU A 52 -7.11 -4.63 -17.34
N ILE A 53 -5.89 -4.67 -16.81
CA ILE A 53 -5.27 -5.91 -16.32
C ILE A 53 -5.67 -6.25 -14.88
N GLY A 54 -6.70 -5.58 -14.35
CA GLY A 54 -7.26 -5.80 -13.03
C GLY A 54 -6.36 -5.35 -11.89
N GLN A 55 -5.37 -4.48 -12.15
CA GLN A 55 -4.53 -3.91 -11.12
C GLN A 55 -5.21 -2.72 -10.45
N ASP A 56 -5.30 -2.72 -9.12
CA ASP A 56 -5.69 -1.59 -8.24
C ASP A 56 -4.49 -1.12 -7.39
N ILE A 57 -4.32 0.17 -7.13
CA ILE A 57 -3.30 0.62 -6.17
C ILE A 57 -3.99 0.53 -4.82
N GLY A 58 -3.60 -0.42 -3.98
CA GLY A 58 -4.30 -0.59 -2.73
C GLY A 58 -4.00 -1.89 -2.02
N LEU A 59 -4.91 -2.24 -1.12
CA LEU A 59 -4.78 -3.37 -0.19
C LEU A 59 -4.39 -4.71 -0.87
N PRO A 60 -4.95 -5.09 -2.04
CA PRO A 60 -4.59 -6.37 -2.66
C PRO A 60 -3.10 -6.50 -3.03
N TYR A 61 -2.47 -5.41 -3.46
CA TYR A 61 -1.10 -5.42 -3.98
C TYR A 61 -0.08 -5.08 -2.91
N ASN A 62 -0.37 -4.06 -2.09
CA ASN A 62 0.58 -3.57 -1.10
C ASN A 62 0.54 -4.36 0.21
N HIS A 63 -0.57 -5.05 0.51
CA HIS A 63 -0.77 -5.75 1.78
C HIS A 63 -1.03 -7.26 1.60
N LEU A 64 -2.07 -7.69 0.86
CA LEU A 64 -2.48 -9.10 0.85
C LEU A 64 -1.39 -10.06 0.32
N GLY A 65 -0.66 -9.69 -0.73
CA GLY A 65 0.46 -10.48 -1.23
C GLY A 65 1.58 -10.63 -0.19
N HIS A 66 1.94 -9.53 0.49
CA HIS A 66 2.95 -9.55 1.56
C HIS A 66 2.46 -10.33 2.79
N PHE A 67 1.18 -10.20 3.16
CA PHE A 67 0.56 -10.96 4.23
C PHE A 67 0.66 -12.47 3.98
N ARG A 68 0.30 -12.93 2.78
CA ARG A 68 0.42 -14.35 2.38
C ARG A 68 1.88 -14.82 2.42
N LEU A 69 2.81 -14.01 1.91
CA LEU A 69 4.24 -14.32 1.95
C LEU A 69 4.75 -14.47 3.39
N ALA A 70 4.50 -13.48 4.25
CA ALA A 70 5.01 -13.46 5.61
C ALA A 70 4.41 -14.59 6.47
N THR A 71 3.10 -14.83 6.36
CA THR A 71 2.43 -15.92 7.08
C THR A 71 2.88 -17.30 6.59
N GLY A 72 3.12 -17.46 5.29
CA GLY A 72 3.70 -18.69 4.71
C GLY A 72 5.13 -18.96 5.17
N LEU A 73 5.92 -17.92 5.42
CA LEU A 73 7.31 -18.02 5.91
C LEU A 73 7.41 -18.18 7.44
N ARG A 74 6.32 -18.03 8.21
CA ARG A 74 6.35 -18.04 9.69
C ARG A 74 7.13 -19.21 10.28
N ARG A 75 6.92 -20.43 9.78
CA ARG A 75 7.63 -21.63 10.29
C ARG A 75 9.15 -21.53 10.12
N ALA A 76 9.60 -21.05 8.97
CA ALA A 76 11.04 -20.86 8.70
C ALA A 76 11.61 -19.71 9.56
N LEU A 77 10.84 -18.64 9.75
CA LEU A 77 11.22 -17.52 10.62
C LEU A 77 11.35 -17.95 12.08
N ALA A 78 10.41 -18.76 12.59
CA ALA A 78 10.47 -19.30 13.95
C ALA A 78 11.69 -20.20 14.16
N ALA A 79 12.03 -21.02 13.16
CA ALA A 79 13.21 -21.89 13.22
C ALA A 79 14.54 -21.12 13.28
N ALA A 80 14.58 -19.86 12.81
CA ALA A 80 15.78 -19.03 12.82
C ALA A 80 16.16 -18.50 14.21
N SER A 81 15.31 -18.64 15.24
CA SER A 81 15.60 -18.25 16.64
C SER A 81 16.06 -16.79 16.80
N GLY A 82 15.18 -15.85 16.43
CA GLY A 82 15.46 -14.40 16.50
C GLY A 82 15.15 -13.64 15.21
N ALA A 83 14.25 -14.17 14.36
CA ALA A 83 13.90 -13.56 13.09
C ALA A 83 13.22 -12.19 13.26
N ARG A 84 13.45 -11.32 12.27
CA ARG A 84 12.82 -10.00 12.19
C ARG A 84 12.10 -9.84 10.87
N VAL A 85 10.90 -9.30 10.91
CA VAL A 85 10.13 -8.94 9.71
C VAL A 85 10.02 -7.41 9.67
N VAL A 86 10.55 -6.83 8.60
CA VAL A 86 10.56 -5.37 8.38
C VAL A 86 9.50 -5.03 7.34
N VAL A 87 8.47 -4.28 7.75
CA VAL A 87 7.31 -3.96 6.92
C VAL A 87 7.42 -2.52 6.40
N VAL A 88 7.64 -2.36 5.10
CA VAL A 88 7.74 -1.01 4.51
C VAL A 88 6.35 -0.41 4.31
N SER A 89 6.06 0.65 5.07
CA SER A 89 4.88 1.49 4.96
C SER A 89 5.24 2.83 4.27
N SER A 90 4.58 3.92 4.61
CA SER A 90 4.77 5.28 4.08
C SER A 90 4.07 6.29 4.98
N SER A 91 4.51 7.55 4.99
CA SER A 91 3.73 8.66 5.57
C SER A 91 2.34 8.79 4.97
N ALA A 92 2.09 8.25 3.77
CA ALA A 92 0.75 8.17 3.19
C ALA A 92 -0.27 7.40 4.05
N HIS A 93 0.17 6.56 5.00
CA HIS A 93 -0.73 5.92 5.96
C HIS A 93 -1.55 6.96 6.74
N LEU A 94 -1.01 8.17 6.98
CA LEU A 94 -1.71 9.28 7.64
C LEU A 94 -2.94 9.76 6.87
N ASN A 95 -3.06 9.44 5.58
CA ASN A 95 -4.16 9.92 4.73
C ASN A 95 -5.43 9.07 4.83
N SER A 96 -5.37 7.85 5.37
CA SER A 96 -6.58 7.02 5.50
C SER A 96 -6.41 5.89 6.51
N PRO A 97 -7.39 5.67 7.40
CA PRO A 97 -7.50 4.40 8.12
C PRO A 97 -7.85 3.26 7.16
N VAL A 98 -7.88 2.03 7.68
CA VAL A 98 -8.58 0.93 7.00
C VAL A 98 -10.08 1.09 7.22
N VAL A 99 -10.81 1.37 6.14
CA VAL A 99 -12.29 1.41 6.17
C VAL A 99 -12.78 0.01 5.88
N PHE A 100 -13.05 -0.75 6.93
CA PHE A 100 -13.37 -2.17 6.82
C PHE A 100 -14.72 -2.44 6.16
N GLU A 101 -15.68 -1.53 6.35
CA GLU A 101 -17.04 -1.61 5.82
C GLU A 101 -17.03 -1.55 4.28
N ASP A 102 -16.07 -0.83 3.71
CA ASP A 102 -15.85 -0.75 2.27
C ASP A 102 -14.35 -0.78 1.90
N ILE A 103 -13.72 -1.89 2.28
CA ILE A 103 -12.27 -2.08 2.16
C ILE A 103 -11.80 -2.14 0.69
N HIS A 104 -12.72 -2.37 -0.24
CA HIS A 104 -12.47 -2.51 -1.67
C HIS A 104 -13.08 -1.38 -2.51
N PHE A 105 -13.56 -0.28 -1.89
CA PHE A 105 -14.16 0.86 -2.62
C PHE A 105 -15.29 0.42 -3.57
N ARG A 106 -16.16 -0.46 -3.10
CA ARG A 106 -17.34 -0.97 -3.82
C ARG A 106 -18.52 -0.01 -3.71
N GLU A 107 -18.65 0.69 -2.59
CA GLU A 107 -19.77 1.60 -2.31
C GLU A 107 -19.35 3.06 -2.49
N ARG A 108 -18.14 3.42 -2.03
CA ARG A 108 -17.60 4.77 -2.17
C ARG A 108 -16.81 4.94 -3.47
N ALA A 109 -16.74 6.17 -3.96
CA ALA A 109 -15.89 6.50 -5.11
C ALA A 109 -14.43 6.14 -4.82
N TYR A 110 -13.76 5.48 -5.77
CA TYR A 110 -12.34 5.16 -5.63
C TYR A 110 -11.52 6.44 -5.62
N ASP A 111 -10.79 6.63 -4.53
CA ASP A 111 -9.76 7.64 -4.39
C ASP A 111 -8.39 6.94 -4.34
N PRO A 112 -7.50 7.15 -5.33
CA PRO A 112 -6.20 6.48 -5.38
C PRO A 112 -5.30 6.76 -4.16
N TRP A 113 -5.39 7.95 -3.58
CA TRP A 113 -4.56 8.35 -2.44
C TRP A 113 -5.08 7.76 -1.13
N ALA A 114 -6.40 7.72 -0.95
CA ALA A 114 -7.03 7.03 0.16
C ALA A 114 -6.78 5.52 0.06
N ALA A 115 -6.90 4.92 -1.14
CA ALA A 115 -6.62 3.50 -1.36
C ALA A 115 -5.16 3.15 -1.08
N TYR A 116 -4.22 3.99 -1.53
CA TYR A 116 -2.80 3.85 -1.21
C TYR A 116 -2.54 4.03 0.30
N GLY A 117 -3.07 5.09 0.91
CA GLY A 117 -2.93 5.37 2.34
C GLY A 117 -3.47 4.25 3.20
N GLN A 118 -4.69 3.78 2.92
CA GLN A 118 -5.31 2.61 3.54
C GLN A 118 -4.41 1.37 3.45
N SER A 119 -3.79 1.13 2.29
CA SER A 119 -2.86 0.01 2.13
C SER A 119 -1.58 0.15 2.96
N LYS A 120 -1.14 1.38 3.23
CA LYS A 120 0.02 1.67 4.07
C LYS A 120 -0.33 1.62 5.56
N THR A 121 -1.55 1.99 5.94
CA THR A 121 -2.12 1.73 7.27
C THR A 121 -2.22 0.24 7.54
N ALA A 122 -2.69 -0.54 6.57
CA ALA A 122 -2.76 -1.99 6.69
C ALA A 122 -1.39 -2.64 6.95
N ASN A 123 -0.33 -2.13 6.34
CA ASN A 123 1.04 -2.58 6.62
C ASN A 123 1.47 -2.30 8.08
N VAL A 124 1.07 -1.17 8.67
CA VAL A 124 1.37 -0.88 10.09
C VAL A 124 0.58 -1.80 11.01
N LEU A 125 -0.73 -1.92 10.77
CA LEU A 125 -1.61 -2.82 11.52
C LEU A 125 -1.16 -4.28 11.42
N PHE A 126 -0.65 -4.70 10.27
CA PHE A 126 -0.03 -6.01 10.11
C PHE A 126 1.16 -6.19 11.06
N ALA A 127 2.06 -5.20 11.15
CA ALA A 127 3.21 -5.31 12.05
C ALA A 127 2.77 -5.41 13.53
N VAL A 128 1.76 -4.64 13.94
CA VAL A 128 1.19 -4.71 15.30
C VAL A 128 0.67 -6.10 15.62
N GLU A 129 -0.22 -6.65 14.78
CA GLU A 129 -0.84 -7.95 15.06
C GLU A 129 0.11 -9.12 14.84
N ALA A 130 0.97 -9.07 13.82
CA ALA A 130 1.98 -10.10 13.55
C ALA A 130 2.96 -10.20 14.72
N ASP A 131 3.44 -9.08 15.25
CA ASP A 131 4.33 -9.06 16.40
C ASP A 131 3.67 -9.69 17.62
N LYS A 132 2.44 -9.26 17.95
CA LYS A 132 1.66 -9.83 19.05
C LYS A 132 1.49 -11.34 18.91
N ARG A 133 1.22 -11.84 17.70
CA ARG A 133 1.02 -13.28 17.43
C ARG A 133 2.31 -14.09 17.42
N TRP A 134 3.44 -13.50 17.02
CA TRP A 134 4.67 -14.24 16.73
C TRP A 134 5.82 -13.98 17.72
N ALA A 135 5.63 -13.06 18.68
CA ALA A 135 6.61 -12.77 19.73
C ALA A 135 7.06 -14.02 20.50
N ALA A 136 6.10 -14.91 20.84
CA ALA A 136 6.38 -16.16 21.54
C ALA A 136 7.21 -17.17 20.71
N ASP A 137 7.19 -17.03 19.38
CA ASP A 137 8.03 -17.81 18.46
C ASP A 137 9.42 -17.16 18.27
N GLY A 138 9.74 -16.10 19.01
CA GLY A 138 10.99 -15.35 18.89
C GLY A 138 11.06 -14.47 17.63
N ILE A 139 9.93 -14.14 17.02
CA ILE A 139 9.85 -13.28 15.84
C ILE A 139 9.41 -11.88 16.27
N ARG A 140 10.15 -10.85 15.84
CA ARG A 140 9.74 -9.44 16.01
C ARG A 140 9.33 -8.83 14.67
N VAL A 141 8.25 -8.07 14.66
CA VAL A 141 7.74 -7.43 13.44
C VAL A 141 7.59 -5.94 13.66
N ASN A 142 8.21 -5.11 12.82
CA ASN A 142 8.09 -3.66 12.91
C ASN A 142 7.82 -3.06 11.54
N ALA A 143 7.10 -1.94 11.52
CA ALA A 143 6.83 -1.17 10.32
C ALA A 143 7.69 0.10 10.25
N LEU A 144 7.87 0.65 9.04
CA LEU A 144 8.58 1.92 8.88
C LEU A 144 8.10 2.77 7.71
N HIS A 145 8.41 4.07 7.78
CA HIS A 145 8.50 4.96 6.62
C HIS A 145 9.97 5.16 6.21
N PRO A 146 10.33 4.95 4.92
CA PRO A 146 11.72 5.12 4.47
C PRO A 146 12.13 6.58 4.25
N GLY A 147 11.24 7.55 4.41
CA GLY A 147 11.46 8.96 4.03
C GLY A 147 11.03 9.28 2.59
N GLY A 148 11.05 10.57 2.25
CA GLY A 148 10.83 11.07 0.90
C GLY A 148 12.02 10.78 -0.02
N ILE A 149 12.05 9.58 -0.62
CA ILE A 149 13.03 9.20 -1.64
C ILE A 149 12.40 9.48 -3.02
N LEU A 150 13.16 10.09 -3.95
CA LEU A 150 12.82 10.13 -5.37
C LEU A 150 12.94 8.71 -5.94
N THR A 151 11.93 7.89 -5.69
CA THR A 151 11.79 6.59 -6.32
C THR A 151 11.04 6.73 -7.63
N ASN A 152 11.19 5.73 -8.49
CA ASN A 152 10.42 5.57 -9.72
C ASN A 152 8.90 5.47 -9.51
N LEU A 153 8.38 5.54 -8.28
CA LEU A 153 6.95 5.48 -7.97
C LEU A 153 6.17 6.67 -8.55
N SER A 154 6.80 7.84 -8.64
CA SER A 154 6.18 9.08 -9.15
C SER A 154 6.24 9.23 -10.68
N ARG A 155 6.92 8.32 -11.39
CA ARG A 155 7.29 8.51 -12.81
C ARG A 155 6.11 8.55 -13.80
N HIS A 156 4.94 8.12 -13.34
CA HIS A 156 3.70 8.07 -14.14
C HIS A 156 2.57 8.90 -13.52
N MET A 157 2.85 9.66 -12.46
CA MET A 157 1.87 10.59 -11.89
C MET A 157 1.81 11.84 -12.74
N ASP A 158 0.61 12.41 -12.87
CA ASP A 158 0.40 13.69 -13.54
C ASP A 158 1.25 14.78 -12.84
N PRO A 159 2.05 15.57 -13.58
CA PRO A 159 2.84 16.66 -13.02
C PRO A 159 2.02 17.65 -12.17
N GLU A 160 0.78 17.97 -12.54
CA GLU A 160 -0.08 18.88 -11.75
C GLU A 160 -0.51 18.23 -10.42
N VAL A 161 -0.74 16.92 -10.41
CA VAL A 161 -1.02 16.15 -9.19
C VAL A 161 0.22 16.10 -8.29
N LEU A 162 1.42 16.03 -8.89
CA LEU A 162 2.68 16.08 -8.17
C LEU A 162 2.98 17.47 -7.59
N GLU A 163 2.58 18.54 -8.29
CA GLU A 163 2.79 19.94 -7.91
C GLU A 163 1.82 20.40 -6.82
N ARG A 164 0.59 19.88 -6.82
CA ARG A 164 -0.38 20.06 -5.71
C ARG A 164 0.02 19.33 -4.43
N ARG A 165 1.05 18.47 -4.48
CA ARG A 165 1.59 17.89 -3.27
C ARG A 165 2.25 18.99 -2.47
N THR A 166 1.86 19.10 -1.21
CA THR A 166 2.77 19.45 -0.12
C THR A 166 3.80 18.31 0.04
N VAL A 167 4.59 18.02 -1.00
CA VAL A 167 5.95 17.57 -0.72
C VAL A 167 6.56 18.77 -0.05
N ASP A 168 6.92 18.64 1.21
CA ASP A 168 7.71 19.66 1.86
C ASP A 168 9.02 19.79 1.07
N ARG A 169 9.05 20.71 0.11
CA ARG A 169 10.20 20.98 -0.77
C ARG A 169 11.38 21.54 0.03
N THR A 170 11.18 21.83 1.32
CA THR A 170 12.24 22.25 2.24
C THR A 170 13.03 21.06 2.79
N LYS A 171 12.49 19.83 2.74
CA LYS A 171 13.25 18.63 3.11
C LYS A 171 13.98 18.06 1.88
N PRO A 172 15.33 17.94 1.93
CA PRO A 172 16.08 17.38 0.82
C PRO A 172 15.60 15.95 0.56
N THR A 173 15.49 15.59 -0.72
CA THR A 173 15.20 14.22 -1.09
C THR A 173 16.29 13.31 -0.54
N LYS A 174 15.91 12.25 0.16
CA LYS A 174 16.87 11.27 0.65
C LYS A 174 17.58 10.54 -0.48
N THR A 175 18.87 10.24 -0.28
CA THR A 175 19.59 9.27 -1.10
C THR A 175 19.02 7.85 -0.91
N PRO A 176 19.24 6.91 -1.84
CA PRO A 176 18.83 5.51 -1.64
C PRO A 176 19.37 4.91 -0.33
N GLN A 177 20.60 5.25 0.06
CA GLN A 177 21.22 4.79 1.31
C GLN A 177 20.50 5.36 2.54
N GLN A 178 20.19 6.66 2.54
CA GLN A 178 19.40 7.28 3.61
C GLN A 178 17.98 6.71 3.67
N GLY A 179 17.43 6.33 2.52
CA GLY A 179 16.14 5.68 2.41
C GLY A 179 16.10 4.26 2.97
N ALA A 180 17.18 3.51 2.79
CA ALA A 180 17.33 2.15 3.31
C ALA A 180 17.70 2.11 4.80
N ALA A 181 18.21 3.21 5.36
CA ALA A 181 18.78 3.26 6.71
C ALA A 181 17.85 2.71 7.79
N THR A 182 16.59 3.15 7.83
CA THR A 182 15.61 2.64 8.81
C THR A 182 15.37 1.14 8.61
N SER A 183 15.24 0.67 7.36
CA SER A 183 15.03 -0.76 7.07
C SER A 183 16.19 -1.62 7.55
N VAL A 184 17.42 -1.15 7.32
CA VAL A 184 18.64 -1.83 7.78
C VAL A 184 18.69 -1.85 9.30
N LEU A 185 18.41 -0.71 9.96
CA LEU A 185 18.35 -0.62 11.42
C LEU A 185 17.39 -1.67 12.00
N LEU A 186 16.15 -1.73 11.50
CA LEU A 186 15.15 -2.68 11.99
C LEU A 186 15.59 -4.13 11.76
N ALA A 187 16.21 -4.41 10.61
CA ALA A 187 16.63 -5.76 10.25
C ALA A 187 17.82 -6.26 11.07
N THR A 188 18.76 -5.40 11.48
CA THR A 188 20.08 -5.86 11.96
C THR A 188 20.54 -5.29 13.30
N SER A 189 19.95 -4.19 13.79
CA SER A 189 20.49 -3.51 14.98
C SER A 189 20.20 -4.27 16.28
N PRO A 190 21.20 -4.54 17.14
CA PRO A 190 20.97 -5.14 18.46
C PRO A 190 20.17 -4.21 19.39
N LEU A 191 20.14 -2.90 19.13
CA LEU A 191 19.35 -1.94 19.91
C LEU A 191 17.84 -2.21 19.87
N LEU A 192 17.38 -3.03 18.93
CA LEU A 192 15.98 -3.37 18.72
C LEU A 192 15.66 -4.82 19.12
N GLU A 193 16.53 -5.47 19.88
CA GLU A 193 16.22 -6.77 20.49
C GLU A 193 14.99 -6.65 21.40
N GLY A 194 14.02 -7.55 21.19
CA GLY A 194 12.72 -7.51 21.89
C GLY A 194 11.77 -6.40 21.44
N VAL A 195 12.18 -5.47 20.58
CA VAL A 195 11.31 -4.39 20.09
C VAL A 195 10.50 -4.86 18.89
N GLY A 196 9.19 -4.64 18.92
CA GLY A 196 8.24 -5.18 17.95
C GLY A 196 6.86 -4.55 18.10
N GLY A 197 6.06 -4.62 17.03
CA GLY A 197 4.76 -3.98 16.91
C GLY A 197 4.84 -2.46 16.79
N ARG A 198 6.01 -1.90 16.50
CA ARG A 198 6.26 -0.45 16.45
C ARG A 198 6.39 0.07 15.03
N TYR A 199 6.30 1.40 14.91
CA TYR A 199 6.50 2.13 13.66
C TYR A 199 7.72 3.04 13.77
N PHE A 200 8.56 3.05 12.73
CA PHE A 200 9.79 3.83 12.71
C PHE A 200 9.86 4.78 11.52
N GLU A 201 10.50 5.92 11.71
CA GLU A 201 10.92 6.82 10.66
C GLU A 201 12.24 7.47 11.05
N ASP A 202 13.07 7.82 10.05
CA ASP A 202 14.37 8.45 10.30
C ASP A 202 15.22 7.76 11.38
N CYS A 203 15.25 6.42 11.37
CA CYS A 203 15.94 5.58 12.35
C CYS A 203 15.48 5.71 13.82
N ASN A 204 14.30 6.27 14.07
CA ASN A 204 13.72 6.44 15.41
C ASN A 204 12.31 5.84 15.46
N GLU A 205 11.87 5.39 16.65
CA GLU A 205 10.47 5.06 16.87
C GLU A 205 9.64 6.34 16.72
N ALA A 206 8.59 6.30 15.92
CA ALA A 206 7.80 7.49 15.62
C ALA A 206 6.81 7.80 16.74
N GLU A 207 6.62 9.08 17.01
CA GLU A 207 5.57 9.55 17.93
C GLU A 207 4.17 9.40 17.31
N THR A 208 3.15 9.23 18.15
CA THR A 208 1.77 9.14 17.66
C THR A 208 1.26 10.53 17.26
N ALA A 209 0.76 10.68 16.03
CA ALA A 209 0.42 11.96 15.41
C ALA A 209 -0.79 12.71 16.03
N GLN A 210 -1.41 12.19 17.09
CA GLN A 210 -2.62 12.78 17.69
C GLN A 210 -2.38 13.98 18.63
N ASP A 211 -1.12 14.36 18.89
CA ASP A 211 -0.83 15.55 19.73
C ASP A 211 -0.70 16.87 18.95
N THR A 212 -0.92 16.89 17.62
CA THR A 212 -0.78 18.13 16.84
C THR A 212 -1.83 18.28 15.71
N GLN A 213 -3.05 18.67 16.09
CA GLN A 213 -4.05 19.35 15.23
C GLN A 213 -4.72 18.52 14.10
N PRO A 214 -5.94 18.89 13.65
CA PRO A 214 -6.53 18.30 12.45
C PRO A 214 -5.58 18.47 11.26
N TYR A 215 -5.43 17.40 10.48
CA TYR A 215 -4.68 17.29 9.22
C TYR A 215 -4.36 18.65 8.57
N GLN A 216 -3.11 19.09 8.72
CA GLN A 216 -2.53 20.09 7.84
C GLN A 216 -1.78 19.35 6.72
N ALA A 217 -2.18 19.61 5.47
CA ALA A 217 -1.41 19.17 4.31
C ALA A 217 0.06 19.63 4.49
N GLY A 218 0.99 18.69 4.65
CA GLY A 218 2.40 18.96 4.95
C GLY A 218 2.92 18.32 6.23
N SER A 219 2.08 17.80 7.13
CA SER A 219 2.56 16.94 8.22
C SER A 219 3.06 15.60 7.66
N VAL A 220 4.35 15.31 7.83
CA VAL A 220 5.10 14.24 7.16
C VAL A 220 5.77 13.27 8.13
N SER A 221 5.47 13.37 9.42
CA SER A 221 6.16 12.69 10.51
C SER A 221 5.14 12.16 11.53
N GLY A 222 5.50 11.08 12.20
CA GLY A 222 4.68 10.39 13.18
C GLY A 222 3.84 9.26 12.59
N VAL A 223 3.15 8.56 13.49
CA VAL A 223 2.27 7.44 13.17
C VAL A 223 0.83 7.75 13.59
N ALA A 224 -0.15 7.50 12.72
CA ALA A 224 -1.55 7.67 13.08
C ALA A 224 -1.94 6.70 14.20
N SER A 225 -2.71 7.17 15.19
CA SER A 225 -3.22 6.31 16.28
C SER A 225 -4.04 5.13 15.76
N TYR A 226 -4.88 5.35 14.74
CA TYR A 226 -5.65 4.28 14.09
C TYR A 226 -4.78 3.23 13.40
N ALA A 227 -3.51 3.52 13.10
CA ALA A 227 -2.58 2.57 12.51
C ALA A 227 -1.91 1.68 13.56
N LEU A 228 -2.02 2.04 14.85
CA LEU A 228 -1.54 1.28 15.99
C LEU A 228 -2.66 0.62 16.81
N ASP A 229 -3.92 0.80 16.41
CA ASP A 229 -5.08 0.26 17.11
C ASP A 229 -5.06 -1.29 17.08
N PRO A 230 -4.95 -1.96 18.25
CA PRO A 230 -4.90 -3.42 18.32
C PRO A 230 -6.20 -4.10 17.86
N GLU A 231 -7.36 -3.44 17.98
CA GLU A 231 -8.64 -4.01 17.54
C GLU A 231 -8.74 -3.98 16.01
N ALA A 232 -8.40 -2.85 15.39
CA ALA A 232 -8.26 -2.76 13.95
C ALA A 232 -7.22 -3.74 13.40
N ALA A 233 -6.10 -3.93 14.12
CA ALA A 233 -5.04 -4.85 13.72
C ALA A 233 -5.53 -6.31 13.70
N ALA A 234 -6.23 -6.73 14.76
CA ALA A 234 -6.86 -8.04 14.83
C ALA A 234 -7.94 -8.22 13.74
N ARG A 235 -8.80 -7.21 13.53
CA ARG A 235 -9.85 -7.25 12.49
C ARG A 235 -9.23 -7.38 11.09
N LEU A 236 -8.18 -6.62 10.79
CA LEU A 236 -7.47 -6.69 9.51
C LEU A 236 -6.85 -8.05 9.28
N TRP A 237 -6.31 -8.68 10.32
CA TRP A 237 -5.73 -10.01 10.23
C TRP A 237 -6.75 -11.03 9.75
N GLU A 238 -7.94 -11.06 10.36
CA GLU A 238 -9.00 -12.00 9.98
C GLU A 238 -9.50 -11.74 8.55
N VAL A 239 -9.71 -10.47 8.18
CA VAL A 239 -10.05 -10.08 6.80
C VAL A 239 -8.98 -10.56 5.80
N SER A 240 -7.70 -10.45 6.18
CA SER A 240 -6.57 -10.86 5.33
C SER A 240 -6.45 -12.38 5.21
N LEU A 241 -6.73 -13.13 6.28
CA LEU A 241 -6.81 -14.59 6.26
C LEU A 241 -7.95 -15.07 5.34
N ASP A 242 -9.13 -14.48 5.45
CA ASP A 242 -10.26 -14.88 4.61
C ASP A 242 -10.04 -14.54 3.14
N ALA A 243 -9.41 -13.39 2.86
CA ALA A 243 -8.97 -13.06 1.51
C ALA A 243 -7.85 -14.01 1.03
N ALA A 244 -7.06 -14.60 1.93
CA ALA A 244 -5.99 -15.54 1.58
C ALA A 244 -6.47 -16.95 1.21
N ARG A 245 -7.69 -17.33 1.62
CA ARG A 245 -8.30 -18.65 1.36
C ARG A 245 -9.03 -18.74 0.01
N ARG A 246 -9.27 -17.60 -0.63
CA ARG A 246 -9.87 -17.48 -1.97
C ARG A 246 -8.79 -17.47 -3.04
#